data_AF-A0A2E7SJ47-F1
#
_entry.id   AF-A0A2E7SJ47-F1
#
_cell.length_a   1.000
_cell.length_b   1.000
_cell.length_c   1.000
_cell.angle_alpha   90.00
_cell.angle_beta   90.00
_cell.angle_gamma   90.00
#
_symmetry.space_group_name_H-M   'P 1'
#
loop_
_entity.id
_entity.type
_entity.pdbx_description
1 polymer ?
#
loop_
_entity_poly.entity_id
_entity_poly.type
_entity_poly.pdbx_seq_one_letter_code
_entity_poly.pdbx_strand_id
1 'polypeptide(L)' 'MMEPEKSKEIVKDFLRRCIEYADETIAKKTESGDDPEGLAKWIAYRDYTEYAIKEIDSGELNHWF' A
#
# COMPACT_ATOMS: atom_id res chain seq x y z
N MET A 1 -20.96 16.94 -4.58
CA MET A 1 -20.96 15.47 -4.48
C MET A 1 -19.65 15.02 -5.11
N MET A 2 -18.73 14.39 -4.37
CA MET A 2 -17.51 13.85 -4.99
C MET A 2 -17.90 12.62 -5.80
N GLU A 3 -17.47 12.55 -7.05
CA GLU A 3 -17.69 11.40 -7.91
C GLU A 3 -16.92 10.18 -7.35
N PRO A 4 -17.53 8.97 -7.30
CA PRO A 4 -16.92 7.79 -6.67
C PRO A 4 -15.58 7.40 -7.33
N GLU A 5 -15.40 7.71 -8.61
CA GLU A 5 -14.14 7.51 -9.33
C GLU A 5 -13.01 8.40 -8.79
N LYS A 6 -13.32 9.65 -8.42
CA LYS A 6 -12.35 10.59 -7.85
C LYS A 6 -11.91 10.16 -6.45
N SER A 7 -12.82 9.62 -5.65
CA SER A 7 -12.51 9.06 -4.33
C SER A 7 -11.58 7.84 -4.44
N LYS A 8 -11.82 6.95 -5.41
CA LYS A 8 -10.96 5.78 -5.68
C LYS A 8 -9.56 6.21 -6.10
N GLU A 9 -9.43 7.19 -6.99
CA GLU A 9 -8.12 7.70 -7.41
C GLU A 9 -7.33 8.30 -6.26
N ILE A 10 -7.99 9.09 -5.38
CA ILE A 10 -7.34 9.66 -4.18
C ILE A 10 -6.84 8.56 -3.25
N VAL A 11 -7.65 7.52 -3.00
CA VAL A 11 -7.24 6.41 -2.13
C VAL A 11 -6.11 5.60 -2.78
N LYS A 12 -6.17 5.29 -4.08
CA LYS A 12 -5.07 4.61 -4.78
C LYS A 12 -3.77 5.42 -4.72
N ASP A 13 -3.83 6.74 -4.90
CA ASP A 13 -2.66 7.61 -4.82
C ASP A 13 -2.07 7.64 -3.39
N PHE A 14 -2.92 7.63 -2.36
CA PHE A 14 -2.49 7.50 -0.97
C PHE A 14 -1.80 6.15 -0.70
N LEU A 15 -2.42 5.03 -1.11
CA LEU A 15 -1.86 3.69 -0.92
C LEU A 15 -0.53 3.52 -1.65
N ARG A 16 -0.37 4.11 -2.84
CA ARG A 16 0.92 4.13 -3.56
C ARG A 16 2.02 4.83 -2.78
N ARG A 17 1.73 5.98 -2.14
CA ARG A 17 2.70 6.65 -1.26
C ARG A 17 3.05 5.82 -0.04
N CYS A 18 2.08 5.10 0.54
CA CYS A 18 2.34 4.17 1.64
C CYS A 18 3.29 3.03 1.23
N ILE A 19 3.11 2.48 0.02
CA ILE A 19 4.00 1.46 -0.54
C ILE A 19 5.41 2.03 -0.74
N GLU A 20 5.53 3.20 -1.37
CA GLU A 20 6.83 3.84 -1.62
C GLU A 20 7.61 4.06 -0.31
N TYR A 21 6.95 4.61 0.71
CA TYR A 21 7.54 4.80 2.03
C TYR A 21 7.93 3.47 2.71
N ALA A 22 7.10 2.44 2.57
CA ALA A 22 7.40 1.11 3.08
C ALA A 22 8.61 0.50 2.37
N ASP A 23 8.70 0.62 1.05
CA ASP A 23 9.82 0.10 0.25
C ASP A 23 11.14 0.79 0.60
N GLU A 24 11.13 2.12 0.77
CA GLU A 24 12.30 2.86 1.29
C GLU A 24 12.73 2.40 2.69
N THR A 25 11.76 2.10 3.56
CA THR A 25 12.02 1.64 4.92
C THR A 25 12.56 0.20 4.93
N ILE A 26 12.02 -0.67 4.07
CA ILE A 26 12.48 -2.04 3.84
C ILE A 26 13.92 -2.00 3.34
N ALA A 27 14.22 -1.22 2.30
CA ALA A 27 15.56 -1.11 1.73
C ALA A 27 16.60 -0.72 2.79
N LYS A 28 16.32 0.33 3.57
CA LYS A 28 17.18 0.78 4.68
C LYS A 28 17.38 -0.29 5.76
N LYS A 29 16.31 -1.00 6.14
CA LYS A 29 16.37 -2.07 7.15
C LYS A 29 17.11 -3.30 6.64
N THR A 30 16.96 -3.67 5.37
CA THR A 30 17.69 -4.76 4.73
C THR A 30 19.19 -4.51 4.73
N GLU A 31 19.63 -3.27 4.45
CA GLU A 31 21.04 -2.90 4.52
C GLU A 31 21.60 -2.93 5.95
N SER A 32 20.80 -2.53 6.93
CA SER A 32 21.23 -2.48 8.33
C SER A 32 21.22 -3.84 9.05
N GLY A 33 20.44 -4.82 8.58
CA GLY A 33 20.41 -6.21 9.08
C GLY A 33 19.93 -6.42 10.52
N ASP A 34 19.51 -5.36 11.20
CA ASP A 34 19.32 -5.33 12.66
C ASP A 34 17.95 -5.84 13.13
N ASP A 35 16.96 -5.91 12.24
CA ASP A 35 15.56 -6.20 12.60
C ASP A 35 14.79 -6.99 11.52
N PRO A 36 15.04 -8.32 11.41
CA PRO A 36 14.40 -9.17 10.41
C PRO A 36 12.89 -9.36 10.62
N GLU A 37 12.40 -9.30 11.87
CA GLU A 37 10.97 -9.45 12.16
C GLU A 37 10.19 -8.19 11.75
N GLY A 38 10.74 -6.99 12.04
CA GLY A 38 10.14 -5.76 11.54
C GLY A 38 10.20 -5.68 10.01
N LEU A 39 11.29 -6.13 9.39
CA LEU A 39 11.39 -6.22 7.93
C LEU A 39 10.26 -7.08 7.33
N ALA A 40 10.01 -8.26 7.90
CA ALA A 40 8.92 -9.13 7.47
C ALA A 40 7.54 -8.46 7.60
N LYS A 41 7.30 -7.71 8.67
CA LYS A 41 6.05 -6.93 8.87
C LYS A 41 5.89 -5.84 7.81
N TRP A 42 6.97 -5.13 7.47
CA TRP A 42 6.95 -4.11 6.42
C TRP A 42 6.69 -4.71 5.03
N ILE A 43 7.32 -5.85 4.71
CA ILE A 43 7.07 -6.56 3.45
C ILE A 43 5.61 -6.99 3.36
N ALA A 44 5.06 -7.58 4.43
CA ALA A 44 3.65 -7.97 4.47
C ALA A 44 2.72 -6.75 4.31
N TYR A 45 2.99 -5.66 5.03
CA TYR A 45 2.23 -4.40 4.91
C TYR A 45 2.20 -3.89 3.47
N ARG A 46 3.36 -3.88 2.79
CA ARG A 46 3.46 -3.48 1.40
C ARG A 46 2.63 -4.37 0.48
N ASP A 47 2.74 -5.68 0.65
CA ASP A 47 2.06 -6.68 -0.18
C ASP A 47 0.52 -6.56 -0.07
N TYR A 48 0.01 -6.46 1.16
CA TYR A 48 -1.41 -6.20 1.40
C TYR A 48 -1.88 -4.86 0.83
N THR A 49 -1.06 -3.82 0.91
CA THR A 49 -1.39 -2.49 0.36
C THR A 49 -1.45 -2.53 -1.17
N GLU A 50 -0.54 -3.26 -1.81
CA GLU A 50 -0.56 -3.48 -3.26
C GLU A 50 -1.80 -4.28 -3.68
N TYR A 51 -2.14 -5.32 -2.91
CA TYR A 51 -3.34 -6.11 -3.13
C TYR A 51 -4.61 -5.25 -3.03
N ALA A 52 -4.71 -4.38 -2.04
CA ALA A 52 -5.83 -3.45 -1.90
C ALA A 52 -5.98 -2.51 -3.11
N ILE A 53 -4.88 -2.04 -3.70
CA ILE A 53 -4.93 -1.23 -4.94
C ILE A 53 -5.51 -2.06 -6.10
N LYS A 54 -5.10 -3.33 -6.23
CA LYS A 54 -5.61 -4.26 -7.25
C LYS A 54 -7.10 -4.55 -7.05
N GLU A 55 -7.57 -4.67 -5.82
CA GLU A 55 -8.99 -4.86 -5.50
C GLU A 55 -9.84 -3.62 -5.82
N ILE A 56 -9.29 -2.41 -5.65
CA ILE A 56 -9.95 -1.16 -6.10
C ILE A 56 -10.04 -1.14 -7.63
N ASP A 57 -8.98 -1.54 -8.33
CA ASP A 57 -8.93 -1.56 -9.79
C ASP A 57 -9.86 -2.63 -10.40
N SER A 58 -9.89 -3.81 -9.78
CA SER A 58 -10.78 -4.93 -10.14
C SER A 58 -12.24 -4.66 -9.77
N GLY A 59 -12.49 -3.64 -8.96
CA GLY A 59 -13.81 -3.21 -8.55
C GLY A 59 -14.41 -3.99 -7.37
N GLU A 60 -13.65 -4.88 -6.72
CA GLU A 60 -14.09 -5.59 -5.52
C GLU A 60 -14.38 -4.62 -4.38
N LEU A 61 -13.55 -3.57 -4.24
CA LEU A 61 -13.73 -2.52 -3.24
C LEU A 61 -14.67 -1.39 -3.68
N ASN A 62 -15.35 -1.52 -4.83
CA ASN A 62 -16.29 -0.48 -5.29
C ASN A 62 -17.41 -0.20 -4.29
N HIS A 63 -17.81 -1.18 -3.48
CA HIS A 63 -18.87 -1.04 -2.49
C HIS A 63 -18.50 -0.15 -1.28
N TRP A 64 -17.21 0.22 -1.14
CA TRP A 64 -16.72 1.16 -0.13
C TRP A 64 -16.77 2.63 -0.57
N PHE A 65 -17.03 2.89 -1.85
CA PHE A 65 -16.97 4.23 -2.47
C PHE A 65 -18.32 4.65 -3.04
#